data_AF-A0A554XHB7-F1
#
_entry.id   AF-A0A554XHB7-F1
#
_cell.length_a   1.000
_cell.length_b   1.000
_cell.length_c   1.000
_cell.angle_alpha   90.00
_cell.angle_beta   90.00
_cell.angle_gamma   90.00
#
_symmetry.space_group_name_H-M   'P 1'
#
loop_
_entity.id
_entity.type
_entity.pdbx_description
1 polymer ?
#
loop_
_entity_poly.entity_id
_entity_poly.type
_entity_poly.pdbx_seq_one_letter_code
_entity_poly.pdbx_strand_id
1 'polypeptide(L)'
;MEGDIHTLRKKLRSADCQLFDSFPPYAAWFRRRFGIEHEQALELFHQTVSMKSVGNLLTDFVRNHMLEPFDVGSRIESLIGHFDDLDRAQQAVLKAKRQVEMLTPLVENGARHRQLTDEIERWRQARDQLRPYFARLKGQLLERRLDLLAQEAARLDARIERLEAEREAARVEIGRLERAMRDQGGDRLEELAAEIRRLQQEKVQRQQRADRYHVLLARMDEPAPEDEAGFLALQQGMAQRAEALRTQLADLDNREREEDFAFRKGREEHTALTEEIDSLARRKSNIDTAQIRIREALCAALGLPEDELPFAGELIQVRAEERDWEGAAERLLRGFGLALLVPDGHYRAVATWVDRQHLGARLVYFHVRPRKVAPGASLHPQSLVRKLVIKPDSPHHAWLEQELQSRFDFACCDTPEQFQREARAITRAGQIKEPGGRHEKDDRSRIDNRSRYVLGWSNADKLRALRDARAQLEARLAVHAQRISELSQSRRELQGRLDALNRLEEFTRFADIDWMSLARRIATLTEERTRLETAPNTLQELGRQLRTAQDRLGELEGQYAELLGKRGEIKNKHETAQAMRNQAALLWQQAPLTEAQIGQLDQ
;
A
#
# COMPACT_ATOMS: atom_id res chain seq x y z
N MET A 1 113.41 -12.01 -17.87
CA MET A 1 114.25 -10.82 -17.72
C MET A 1 113.40 -9.62 -18.05
N GLU A 2 112.68 -9.12 -17.05
CA GLU A 2 113.22 -8.05 -16.20
C GLU A 2 113.04 -6.73 -16.97
N GLY A 3 111.94 -6.01 -16.80
CA GLY A 3 111.64 -5.43 -15.49
C GLY A 3 112.72 -4.43 -15.01
N ASP A 4 113.83 -4.21 -15.74
CA ASP A 4 115.01 -3.51 -15.19
C ASP A 4 115.68 -2.45 -16.09
N ILE A 5 115.59 -2.46 -17.44
CA ILE A 5 116.14 -1.33 -18.25
C ILE A 5 115.33 -0.05 -18.04
N HIS A 6 114.00 -0.17 -17.94
CA HIS A 6 113.16 0.99 -17.66
C HIS A 6 113.43 1.54 -16.26
N THR A 7 113.75 0.66 -15.31
CA THR A 7 114.08 0.96 -13.91
C THR A 7 115.50 1.57 -13.78
N LEU A 8 116.47 1.11 -14.59
CA LEU A 8 117.82 1.69 -14.72
C LEU A 8 117.79 3.06 -15.42
N ARG A 9 117.03 3.19 -16.51
CA ARG A 9 116.79 4.49 -17.19
C ARG A 9 116.06 5.47 -16.27
N LYS A 10 115.14 5.00 -15.40
CA LYS A 10 114.48 5.85 -14.38
C LYS A 10 115.45 6.27 -13.27
N LYS A 11 116.31 5.36 -12.78
CA LYS A 11 117.39 5.66 -11.80
C LYS A 11 118.48 6.62 -12.36
N LEU A 12 118.89 6.45 -13.62
CA LEU A 12 119.87 7.31 -14.29
C LEU A 12 119.30 8.71 -14.61
N ARG A 13 117.98 8.82 -14.84
CA ARG A 13 117.30 10.13 -14.96
C ARG A 13 117.17 10.85 -13.63
N SER A 14 117.04 10.13 -12.50
CA SER A 14 117.10 10.75 -11.17
C SER A 14 118.52 11.11 -10.70
N ALA A 15 119.55 10.84 -11.51
CA ALA A 15 120.97 11.15 -11.24
C ALA A 15 121.63 12.07 -12.30
N ASP A 16 120.82 12.78 -13.10
CA ASP A 16 121.22 13.88 -14.01
C ASP A 16 122.22 13.55 -15.18
N CYS A 17 122.04 12.43 -15.90
CA CYS A 17 122.88 12.03 -17.07
C CYS A 17 122.13 11.97 -18.44
N GLN A 18 122.79 12.31 -19.57
CA GLN A 18 122.29 12.16 -20.97
C GLN A 18 122.75 10.85 -21.66
N LEU A 19 121.88 10.21 -22.46
CA LEU A 19 122.10 8.90 -23.13
C LEU A 19 121.79 8.96 -24.65
N PHE A 20 122.57 8.26 -25.48
CA PHE A 20 122.37 8.07 -26.95
C PHE A 20 122.49 6.59 -27.37
N ASP A 21 121.66 6.13 -28.32
CA ASP A 21 121.46 4.70 -28.62
C ASP A 21 122.09 4.19 -29.96
N SER A 22 122.76 4.99 -30.83
CA SER A 22 123.42 4.49 -32.08
C SER A 22 124.46 5.43 -32.76
N PHE A 23 125.31 4.90 -33.66
CA PHE A 23 126.42 5.64 -34.33
C PHE A 23 125.98 6.78 -35.26
N PRO A 24 124.91 6.70 -36.06
CA PRO A 24 124.50 7.83 -36.90
C PRO A 24 124.22 9.13 -36.12
N PRO A 25 123.49 9.12 -34.98
CA PRO A 25 123.38 10.30 -34.13
C PRO A 25 124.72 10.72 -33.50
N TYR A 26 125.65 9.79 -33.26
CA TYR A 26 127.01 10.10 -32.81
C TYR A 26 127.86 10.75 -33.91
N ALA A 27 127.83 10.26 -35.15
CA ALA A 27 128.54 10.83 -36.30
C ALA A 27 127.99 12.22 -36.64
N ALA A 28 126.68 12.43 -36.51
CA ALA A 28 126.07 13.76 -36.63
C ALA A 28 126.52 14.71 -35.50
N TRP A 29 126.58 14.22 -34.26
CA TRP A 29 127.12 14.96 -33.10
C TRP A 29 128.62 15.30 -33.29
N PHE A 30 129.44 14.38 -33.84
CA PHE A 30 130.86 14.57 -34.17
C PHE A 30 131.05 15.58 -35.32
N ARG A 31 130.29 15.43 -36.41
CA ARG A 31 130.30 16.38 -37.54
C ARG A 31 129.91 17.78 -37.11
N ARG A 32 128.94 17.94 -36.21
CA ARG A 32 128.56 19.26 -35.66
C ARG A 32 129.62 19.90 -34.77
N ARG A 33 130.48 19.12 -34.12
CA ARG A 33 131.59 19.65 -33.29
C ARG A 33 132.82 20.05 -34.12
N PHE A 34 132.95 19.57 -35.37
CA PHE A 34 134.12 19.81 -36.25
C PHE A 34 133.83 20.47 -37.62
N GLY A 35 132.59 20.52 -38.13
CA GLY A 35 132.15 21.36 -39.27
C GLY A 35 132.40 20.88 -40.72
N ILE A 36 132.00 19.65 -41.15
CA ILE A 36 132.23 19.10 -42.52
C ILE A 36 130.93 18.77 -43.31
N GLU A 37 130.82 19.19 -44.59
CA GLU A 37 129.56 19.18 -45.41
C GLU A 37 129.29 17.99 -46.40
N HIS A 38 130.23 17.41 -47.18
CA HIS A 38 129.94 16.40 -48.24
C HIS A 38 130.72 15.06 -48.19
N GLU A 39 130.17 13.98 -48.78
CA GLU A 39 130.65 12.58 -48.67
C GLU A 39 131.80 12.21 -49.65
N GLN A 40 131.75 12.63 -50.94
CA GLN A 40 132.82 12.37 -51.95
C GLN A 40 134.16 13.06 -51.65
N ALA A 41 134.18 14.03 -50.74
CA ALA A 41 135.42 14.66 -50.26
C ALA A 41 136.29 13.68 -49.44
N LEU A 42 135.67 12.68 -48.77
CA LEU A 42 136.39 11.59 -48.08
C LEU A 42 137.01 10.59 -49.08
N GLU A 43 136.46 10.42 -50.30
CA GLU A 43 136.99 9.52 -51.35
C GLU A 43 138.12 10.14 -52.19
N LEU A 44 138.00 11.41 -52.58
CA LEU A 44 139.09 12.12 -53.26
C LEU A 44 140.31 12.31 -52.33
N PHE A 45 140.13 12.48 -51.00
CA PHE A 45 141.26 12.48 -50.02
C PHE A 45 141.97 11.13 -49.96
N HIS A 46 141.27 10.03 -50.29
CA HIS A 46 141.84 8.68 -50.37
C HIS A 46 142.59 8.45 -51.70
N GLN A 47 142.07 8.92 -52.86
CA GLN A 47 142.71 8.74 -54.18
C GLN A 47 143.89 9.69 -54.45
N THR A 48 143.92 10.86 -53.80
CA THR A 48 145.08 11.76 -53.92
C THR A 48 146.31 11.23 -53.16
N VAL A 49 146.14 10.26 -52.24
CA VAL A 49 147.22 9.65 -51.46
C VAL A 49 147.88 8.45 -52.19
N SER A 50 147.42 8.04 -53.39
CA SER A 50 147.97 6.85 -54.07
C SER A 50 148.11 7.00 -55.61
N MET A 51 149.34 7.10 -56.12
CA MET A 51 149.68 7.39 -57.53
C MET A 51 150.76 6.42 -58.09
N LYS A 52 150.57 5.88 -59.33
CA LYS A 52 151.51 5.41 -60.41
C LYS A 52 150.90 4.25 -61.23
N SER A 53 150.95 4.07 -62.56
CA SER A 53 151.68 4.66 -63.74
C SER A 53 151.19 4.02 -65.08
N VAL A 54 151.60 4.53 -66.27
CA VAL A 54 151.17 4.18 -67.67
C VAL A 54 152.34 4.21 -68.71
N GLY A 55 152.23 3.58 -69.90
CA GLY A 55 152.94 3.94 -71.17
C GLY A 55 152.80 2.96 -72.36
N ASN A 56 151.77 3.08 -73.23
CA ASN A 56 151.75 3.61 -74.63
C ASN A 56 152.44 2.78 -75.75
N LEU A 57 151.73 2.33 -76.79
CA LEU A 57 150.86 3.05 -77.77
C LEU A 57 151.67 3.95 -78.72
N LEU A 58 152.02 3.48 -79.92
CA LEU A 58 152.24 4.42 -81.02
C LEU A 58 151.88 3.83 -82.39
N THR A 59 152.06 2.52 -82.60
CA THR A 59 151.84 1.89 -83.92
C THR A 59 150.36 1.65 -84.27
N ASP A 60 149.51 1.35 -83.28
CA ASP A 60 148.04 1.18 -83.47
C ASP A 60 147.30 2.50 -83.76
N PHE A 61 147.91 3.64 -83.43
CA PHE A 61 147.26 4.95 -83.59
C PHE A 61 147.07 5.35 -85.05
N VAL A 62 147.92 4.92 -85.99
CA VAL A 62 147.89 5.42 -87.40
C VAL A 62 146.94 4.62 -88.30
N ARG A 63 146.82 3.29 -88.15
CA ARG A 63 146.01 2.44 -89.06
C ARG A 63 144.50 2.58 -88.82
N ASN A 64 144.08 2.89 -87.60
CA ASN A 64 142.66 3.05 -87.25
C ASN A 64 142.11 4.48 -87.48
N HIS A 65 142.97 5.48 -87.68
CA HIS A 65 142.53 6.87 -87.71
C HIS A 65 142.59 7.58 -89.08
N MET A 66 143.07 6.97 -90.19
CA MET A 66 143.33 7.75 -91.43
C MET A 66 142.87 7.23 -92.83
N LEU A 67 142.08 6.15 -93.03
CA LEU A 67 141.43 5.86 -94.35
C LEU A 67 140.00 5.29 -94.22
N GLU A 68 139.02 5.87 -94.92
CA GLU A 68 137.57 5.58 -94.86
C GLU A 68 137.06 4.57 -95.95
N PRO A 69 136.20 3.58 -95.61
CA PRO A 69 135.53 2.69 -96.58
C PRO A 69 134.13 3.19 -97.04
N PHE A 70 133.73 2.87 -98.27
CA PHE A 70 132.41 3.17 -98.89
C PHE A 70 131.50 1.92 -98.86
N ASP A 71 130.26 2.01 -98.35
CA ASP A 71 129.33 0.88 -98.14
C ASP A 71 128.00 1.00 -98.94
N VAL A 72 127.67 -0.01 -99.75
CA VAL A 72 126.49 -0.05 -100.65
C VAL A 72 125.34 -0.90 -100.07
N GLY A 73 125.61 -1.78 -99.10
CA GLY A 73 124.61 -2.72 -98.57
C GLY A 73 123.48 -2.05 -97.79
N SER A 74 123.84 -1.07 -96.94
CA SER A 74 122.90 -0.34 -96.08
C SER A 74 121.76 0.35 -96.83
N ARG A 75 121.97 0.71 -98.11
CA ARG A 75 120.99 1.49 -98.88
C ARG A 75 119.82 0.66 -99.42
N ILE A 76 120.01 -0.65 -99.65
CA ILE A 76 118.95 -1.54 -100.15
C ILE A 76 117.99 -1.93 -99.00
N GLU A 77 118.51 -2.22 -97.81
CA GLU A 77 117.68 -2.55 -96.64
C GLU A 77 116.75 -1.40 -96.26
N SER A 78 117.24 -0.16 -96.33
CA SER A 78 116.43 1.02 -96.02
C SER A 78 115.21 1.17 -96.97
N LEU A 79 115.32 0.70 -98.21
CA LEU A 79 114.25 0.82 -99.22
C LEU A 79 113.15 -0.22 -99.02
N ILE A 80 113.51 -1.43 -98.56
CA ILE A 80 112.54 -2.47 -98.20
C ILE A 80 111.75 -2.06 -96.94
N GLY A 81 112.43 -1.51 -95.93
CA GLY A 81 111.78 -1.02 -94.71
C GLY A 81 110.72 0.06 -94.99
N HIS A 82 110.98 0.97 -95.93
CA HIS A 82 110.01 2.00 -96.31
C HIS A 82 108.72 1.45 -96.95
N PHE A 83 108.78 0.30 -97.64
CA PHE A 83 107.59 -0.29 -98.26
C PHE A 83 106.67 -0.97 -97.22
N ASP A 84 107.26 -1.69 -96.26
CA ASP A 84 106.50 -2.35 -95.18
C ASP A 84 105.78 -1.36 -94.27
N ASP A 85 106.39 -0.20 -94.02
CA ASP A 85 105.78 0.87 -93.23
C ASP A 85 104.54 1.47 -93.95
N LEU A 86 104.57 1.56 -95.29
CA LEU A 86 103.43 2.04 -96.08
C LEU A 86 102.25 1.05 -96.07
N ASP A 87 102.49 -0.26 -96.20
CA ASP A 87 101.40 -1.25 -96.19
C ASP A 87 100.70 -1.33 -94.81
N ARG A 88 101.47 -1.24 -93.71
CA ARG A 88 100.89 -1.16 -92.36
C ARG A 88 100.01 0.07 -92.17
N ALA A 89 100.42 1.22 -92.68
CA ALA A 89 99.63 2.44 -92.60
C ALA A 89 98.30 2.29 -93.37
N GLN A 90 98.33 1.70 -94.57
CA GLN A 90 97.12 1.46 -95.37
C GLN A 90 96.13 0.50 -94.68
N GLN A 91 96.62 -0.60 -94.09
CA GLN A 91 95.77 -1.55 -93.36
C GLN A 91 95.14 -0.92 -92.11
N ALA A 92 95.86 -0.07 -91.39
CA ALA A 92 95.34 0.65 -90.23
C ALA A 92 94.17 1.59 -90.61
N VAL A 93 94.29 2.30 -91.73
CA VAL A 93 93.23 3.20 -92.23
C VAL A 93 91.98 2.42 -92.63
N LEU A 94 92.12 1.28 -93.32
CA LEU A 94 90.98 0.44 -93.70
C LEU A 94 90.24 -0.14 -92.47
N LYS A 95 90.99 -0.52 -91.43
CA LYS A 95 90.40 -1.00 -90.17
C LYS A 95 89.63 0.11 -89.44
N ALA A 96 90.20 1.31 -89.38
CA ALA A 96 89.53 2.48 -88.79
C ALA A 96 88.23 2.84 -89.54
N LYS A 97 88.24 2.80 -90.88
CA LYS A 97 87.04 3.07 -91.69
C LYS A 97 85.90 2.09 -91.41
N ARG A 98 86.20 0.78 -91.33
CA ARG A 98 85.21 -0.25 -90.96
C ARG A 98 84.69 -0.09 -89.53
N GLN A 99 85.53 0.35 -88.59
CA GLN A 99 85.10 0.63 -87.22
C GLN A 99 84.12 1.81 -87.17
N VAL A 100 84.37 2.89 -87.93
CA VAL A 100 83.46 4.02 -88.02
C VAL A 100 82.12 3.60 -88.62
N GLU A 101 82.11 2.86 -89.73
CA GLU A 101 80.88 2.38 -90.37
C GLU A 101 79.99 1.54 -89.42
N MET A 102 80.59 0.70 -88.57
CA MET A 102 79.83 -0.08 -87.58
C MET A 102 79.35 0.75 -86.37
N LEU A 103 80.08 1.79 -85.97
CA LEU A 103 79.75 2.60 -84.78
C LEU A 103 78.70 3.68 -85.04
N THR A 104 78.61 4.23 -86.25
CA THR A 104 77.65 5.29 -86.62
C THR A 104 76.18 4.97 -86.26
N PRO A 105 75.59 3.81 -86.65
CA PRO A 105 74.18 3.52 -86.31
C PRO A 105 73.96 3.33 -84.80
N LEU A 106 74.99 2.96 -84.05
CA LEU A 106 74.92 2.81 -82.59
C LEU A 106 74.84 4.18 -81.89
N VAL A 107 75.57 5.18 -82.41
CA VAL A 107 75.50 6.57 -81.93
C VAL A 107 74.15 7.20 -82.25
N GLU A 108 73.63 6.99 -83.47
CA GLU A 108 72.31 7.48 -83.88
C GLU A 108 71.18 6.88 -83.02
N ASN A 109 71.20 5.56 -82.80
CA ASN A 109 70.24 4.90 -81.91
C ASN A 109 70.37 5.38 -80.45
N GLY A 110 71.59 5.63 -79.96
CA GLY A 110 71.83 6.22 -78.65
C GLY A 110 71.32 7.66 -78.52
N ALA A 111 71.34 8.45 -79.60
CA ALA A 111 70.73 9.77 -79.64
C ALA A 111 69.19 9.67 -79.63
N ARG A 112 68.61 8.76 -80.42
CA ARG A 112 67.15 8.52 -80.46
C ARG A 112 66.61 7.99 -79.13
N HIS A 113 67.32 7.07 -78.48
CA HIS A 113 66.95 6.57 -77.15
C HIS A 113 66.95 7.71 -76.12
N ARG A 114 67.98 8.59 -76.14
CA ARG A 114 68.01 9.76 -75.25
C ARG A 114 66.83 10.68 -75.49
N GLN A 115 66.53 11.03 -76.74
CA GLN A 115 65.36 11.85 -77.09
C GLN A 115 64.05 11.25 -76.57
N LEU A 116 63.80 9.96 -76.80
CA LEU A 116 62.59 9.28 -76.32
C LEU A 116 62.55 9.19 -74.78
N THR A 117 63.70 9.00 -74.13
CA THR A 117 63.77 8.99 -72.65
C THR A 117 63.44 10.38 -72.10
N ASP A 118 63.97 11.44 -72.71
CA ASP A 118 63.70 12.83 -72.34
C ASP A 118 62.23 13.21 -72.61
N GLU A 119 61.60 12.67 -73.67
CA GLU A 119 60.16 12.80 -73.91
C GLU A 119 59.34 12.08 -72.83
N ILE A 120 59.65 10.83 -72.53
CA ILE A 120 58.93 10.05 -71.50
C ILE A 120 59.04 10.73 -70.13
N GLU A 121 60.23 11.22 -69.76
CA GLU A 121 60.42 11.98 -68.52
C GLU A 121 59.61 13.28 -68.51
N ARG A 122 59.58 14.03 -69.62
CA ARG A 122 58.70 15.21 -69.76
C ARG A 122 57.22 14.87 -69.56
N TRP A 123 56.72 13.80 -70.18
CA TRP A 123 55.34 13.38 -70.02
C TRP A 123 55.01 12.90 -68.60
N ARG A 124 55.95 12.20 -67.93
CA ARG A 124 55.81 11.81 -66.53
C ARG A 124 55.73 13.02 -65.62
N GLN A 125 56.62 13.99 -65.81
CA GLN A 125 56.60 15.26 -65.06
C GLN A 125 55.30 16.02 -65.30
N ALA A 126 54.84 16.16 -66.54
CA ALA A 126 53.56 16.81 -66.85
C ALA A 126 52.38 16.11 -66.16
N ARG A 127 52.34 14.77 -66.18
CA ARG A 127 51.30 13.98 -65.49
C ARG A 127 51.31 14.22 -63.99
N ASP A 128 52.49 14.21 -63.37
CA ASP A 128 52.61 14.40 -61.92
C ASP A 128 52.26 15.85 -61.52
N GLN A 129 52.46 16.83 -62.42
CA GLN A 129 52.06 18.22 -62.25
C GLN A 129 50.54 18.47 -62.42
N LEU A 130 49.78 17.58 -63.07
CA LEU A 130 48.32 17.74 -63.21
C LEU A 130 47.60 17.77 -61.84
N ARG A 131 48.06 16.96 -60.89
CA ARG A 131 47.42 16.85 -59.56
C ARG A 131 47.43 18.18 -58.78
N PRO A 132 48.57 18.87 -58.60
CA PRO A 132 48.56 20.20 -57.98
C PRO A 132 47.86 21.25 -58.84
N TYR A 133 47.91 21.16 -60.17
CA TYR A 133 47.18 22.08 -61.06
C TYR A 133 45.65 22.02 -60.84
N PHE A 134 45.06 20.82 -60.83
CA PHE A 134 43.64 20.65 -60.53
C PHE A 134 43.28 21.05 -59.09
N ALA A 135 44.20 20.84 -58.13
CA ALA A 135 44.00 21.28 -56.76
C ALA A 135 43.88 22.82 -56.66
N ARG A 136 44.70 23.57 -57.42
CA ARG A 136 44.59 25.03 -57.52
C ARG A 136 43.26 25.47 -58.11
N LEU A 137 42.85 24.92 -59.26
CA LEU A 137 41.57 25.26 -59.91
C LEU A 137 40.39 24.96 -58.98
N LYS A 138 40.41 23.79 -58.34
CA LYS A 138 39.41 23.40 -57.33
C LYS A 138 39.39 24.39 -56.16
N GLY A 139 40.55 24.83 -55.69
CA GLY A 139 40.67 25.85 -54.65
C GLY A 139 39.98 27.17 -55.02
N GLN A 140 40.25 27.69 -56.22
CA GLN A 140 39.66 28.94 -56.72
C GLN A 140 38.13 28.85 -56.86
N LEU A 141 37.61 27.74 -57.38
CA LEU A 141 36.16 27.53 -57.49
C LEU A 141 35.49 27.42 -56.12
N LEU A 142 36.17 26.77 -55.15
CA LEU A 142 35.67 26.65 -53.78
C LEU A 142 35.69 27.98 -53.03
N GLU A 143 36.70 28.83 -53.25
CA GLU A 143 36.73 30.20 -52.73
C GLU A 143 35.52 31.01 -53.22
N ARG A 144 35.27 30.99 -54.53
CA ARG A 144 34.07 31.66 -55.10
C ARG A 144 32.76 31.09 -54.54
N ARG A 145 32.70 29.77 -54.29
CA ARG A 145 31.52 29.13 -53.70
C ARG A 145 31.32 29.55 -52.24
N LEU A 146 32.39 29.66 -51.47
CA LEU A 146 32.36 30.12 -50.08
C LEU A 146 31.86 31.57 -50.00
N ASP A 147 32.34 32.45 -50.88
CA ASP A 147 31.88 33.85 -50.94
C ASP A 147 30.37 33.95 -51.21
N LEU A 148 29.85 33.15 -52.16
CA LEU A 148 28.42 33.10 -52.46
C LEU A 148 27.60 32.59 -51.26
N LEU A 149 28.07 31.54 -50.58
CA LEU A 149 27.41 31.00 -49.39
C LEU A 149 27.45 32.00 -48.22
N ALA A 150 28.55 32.76 -48.06
CA ALA A 150 28.67 33.81 -47.06
C ALA A 150 27.69 34.98 -47.32
N GLN A 151 27.52 35.39 -48.59
CA GLN A 151 26.53 36.40 -48.96
C GLN A 151 25.09 35.93 -48.71
N GLU A 152 24.79 34.68 -49.03
CA GLU A 152 23.46 34.09 -48.79
C GLU A 152 23.16 33.96 -47.28
N ALA A 153 24.17 33.54 -46.50
CA ALA A 153 24.13 33.52 -45.04
C ALA A 153 23.81 34.91 -44.45
N ALA A 154 24.54 35.95 -44.87
CA ALA A 154 24.31 37.31 -44.39
C ALA A 154 22.90 37.83 -44.73
N ARG A 155 22.35 37.47 -45.89
CA ARG A 155 20.97 37.81 -46.26
C ARG A 155 19.93 37.12 -45.37
N LEU A 156 20.15 35.86 -45.03
CA LEU A 156 19.28 35.13 -44.12
C LEU A 156 19.38 35.68 -42.69
N ASP A 157 20.58 35.99 -42.20
CA ASP A 157 20.79 36.57 -40.87
C ASP A 157 20.05 37.91 -40.73
N ALA A 158 20.17 38.81 -41.71
CA ALA A 158 19.42 40.08 -41.71
C ALA A 158 17.89 39.88 -41.74
N ARG A 159 17.39 38.79 -42.33
CA ARG A 159 15.96 38.48 -42.36
C ARG A 159 15.49 37.84 -41.04
N ILE A 160 16.33 37.02 -40.42
CA ILE A 160 16.11 36.43 -39.10
C ILE A 160 16.04 37.55 -38.05
N GLU A 161 16.97 38.49 -38.05
CA GLU A 161 16.97 39.64 -37.13
C GLU A 161 15.69 40.50 -37.27
N ARG A 162 15.22 40.75 -38.50
CA ARG A 162 13.96 41.46 -38.73
C ARG A 162 12.75 40.71 -38.16
N LEU A 163 12.65 39.41 -38.43
CA LEU A 163 11.56 38.59 -37.90
C LEU A 163 11.63 38.48 -36.37
N GLU A 164 12.83 38.44 -35.79
CA GLU A 164 13.01 38.43 -34.34
C GLU A 164 12.50 39.72 -33.70
N ALA A 165 12.81 40.87 -34.30
CA ALA A 165 12.27 42.16 -33.87
C ALA A 165 10.73 42.22 -33.99
N GLU A 166 10.16 41.68 -35.07
CA GLU A 166 8.70 41.59 -35.25
C GLU A 166 8.02 40.68 -34.22
N ARG A 167 8.64 39.53 -33.89
CA ARG A 167 8.16 38.61 -32.85
C ARG A 167 8.17 39.27 -31.47
N GLU A 168 9.25 39.98 -31.15
CA GLU A 168 9.36 40.66 -29.86
C GLU A 168 8.35 41.81 -29.75
N ALA A 169 8.14 42.57 -30.82
CA ALA A 169 7.08 43.57 -30.89
C ALA A 169 5.68 42.95 -30.67
N ALA A 170 5.38 41.80 -31.30
CA ALA A 170 4.13 41.09 -31.11
C ALA A 170 3.95 40.57 -29.67
N ARG A 171 5.03 40.09 -29.02
CA ARG A 171 5.00 39.70 -27.60
C ARG A 171 4.72 40.88 -26.67
N VAL A 172 5.35 42.03 -26.93
CA VAL A 172 5.08 43.27 -26.17
C VAL A 172 3.63 43.73 -26.35
N GLU A 173 3.09 43.63 -27.57
CA GLU A 173 1.68 43.93 -27.88
C GLU A 173 0.72 43.01 -27.08
N ILE A 174 0.97 41.69 -27.07
CA ILE A 174 0.21 40.71 -26.27
C ILE A 174 0.26 41.08 -24.79
N GLY A 175 1.46 41.31 -24.24
CA GLY A 175 1.63 41.69 -22.83
C GLY A 175 1.00 43.04 -22.47
N ARG A 176 0.80 43.95 -23.44
CA ARG A 176 0.04 45.19 -23.27
C ARG A 176 -1.47 44.93 -23.26
N LEU A 177 -1.98 44.12 -24.19
CA LEU A 177 -3.39 43.74 -24.28
C LEU A 177 -3.84 42.95 -23.04
N GLU A 178 -3.01 42.03 -22.54
CA GLU A 178 -3.30 41.29 -21.30
C GLU A 178 -3.37 42.21 -20.07
N ARG A 179 -2.47 43.19 -19.96
CA ARG A 179 -2.53 44.20 -18.89
C ARG A 179 -3.79 45.07 -19.01
N ALA A 180 -4.12 45.52 -20.22
CA ALA A 180 -5.35 46.28 -20.47
C ALA A 180 -6.62 45.48 -20.11
N MET A 181 -6.64 44.16 -20.33
CA MET A 181 -7.74 43.29 -19.90
C MET A 181 -7.84 43.14 -18.37
N ARG A 182 -6.70 43.06 -17.67
CA ARG A 182 -6.68 43.04 -16.19
C ARG A 182 -7.17 44.35 -15.61
N ASP A 183 -6.65 45.47 -16.11
CA ASP A 183 -6.98 46.82 -15.65
C ASP A 183 -8.46 47.22 -15.89
N GLN A 184 -9.11 46.66 -16.92
CA GLN A 184 -10.51 46.96 -17.27
C GLN A 184 -11.56 46.05 -16.62
N GLY A 185 -11.18 45.16 -15.69
CA GLY A 185 -12.15 44.42 -14.87
C GLY A 185 -12.03 42.89 -14.87
N GLY A 186 -11.00 42.33 -15.52
CA GLY A 186 -10.72 40.88 -15.45
C GLY A 186 -10.48 40.39 -14.02
N ASP A 187 -9.65 41.11 -13.25
CA ASP A 187 -9.32 40.75 -11.86
C ASP A 187 -10.57 40.84 -10.96
N ARG A 188 -11.40 41.86 -11.15
CA ARG A 188 -12.64 42.05 -10.37
C ARG A 188 -13.67 40.95 -10.65
N LEU A 189 -13.79 40.51 -11.90
CA LEU A 189 -14.68 39.40 -12.27
C LEU A 189 -14.18 38.06 -11.72
N GLU A 190 -12.87 37.84 -11.72
CA GLU A 190 -12.25 36.62 -11.18
C GLU A 190 -12.35 36.57 -9.64
N GLU A 191 -12.15 37.70 -8.96
CA GLU A 191 -12.38 37.88 -7.52
C GLU A 191 -13.84 37.58 -7.15
N LEU A 192 -14.81 38.18 -7.86
CA LEU A 192 -16.25 37.92 -7.63
C LEU A 192 -16.61 36.45 -7.89
N ALA A 193 -16.06 35.83 -8.93
CA ALA A 193 -16.27 34.41 -9.20
C ALA A 193 -15.69 33.51 -8.10
N ALA A 194 -14.51 33.84 -7.57
CA ALA A 194 -13.91 33.13 -6.45
C ALA A 194 -14.72 33.30 -5.15
N GLU A 195 -15.18 34.52 -4.85
CA GLU A 195 -16.00 34.81 -3.68
C GLU A 195 -17.37 34.10 -3.75
N ILE A 196 -18.04 34.11 -4.92
CA ILE A 196 -19.29 33.37 -5.14
C ILE A 196 -19.07 31.87 -4.92
N ARG A 197 -18.00 31.28 -5.47
CA ARG A 197 -17.69 29.85 -5.28
C ARG A 197 -17.47 29.51 -3.80
N ARG A 198 -16.71 30.34 -3.08
CA ARG A 198 -16.47 30.17 -1.64
C ARG A 198 -17.77 30.23 -0.84
N LEU A 199 -18.60 31.26 -1.06
CA LEU A 199 -19.87 31.42 -0.36
C LEU A 199 -20.88 30.32 -0.72
N GLN A 200 -20.86 29.80 -1.95
CA GLN A 200 -21.68 28.65 -2.35
C GLN A 200 -21.30 27.38 -1.58
N GLN A 201 -20.01 27.10 -1.42
CA GLN A 201 -19.55 25.96 -0.62
C GLN A 201 -19.99 26.11 0.85
N GLU A 202 -19.82 27.31 1.41
CA GLU A 202 -20.24 27.61 2.78
C GLU A 202 -21.77 27.50 2.95
N LYS A 203 -22.55 27.96 1.97
CA LYS A 203 -24.02 27.80 1.94
C LYS A 203 -24.42 26.34 2.00
N VAL A 204 -23.80 25.46 1.19
CA VAL A 204 -24.13 24.02 1.19
C VAL A 204 -23.85 23.39 2.55
N GLN A 205 -22.72 23.74 3.19
CA GLN A 205 -22.39 23.25 4.53
C GLN A 205 -23.39 23.72 5.58
N ARG A 206 -23.77 25.01 5.57
CA ARG A 206 -24.77 25.56 6.50
C ARG A 206 -26.17 25.00 6.24
N GLN A 207 -26.53 24.77 4.98
CA GLN A 207 -27.81 24.15 4.61
C GLN A 207 -27.91 22.73 5.16
N GLN A 208 -26.86 21.91 5.02
CA GLN A 208 -26.84 20.56 5.61
C GLN A 208 -26.95 20.60 7.14
N ARG A 209 -26.33 21.59 7.80
CA ARG A 209 -26.47 21.80 9.25
C ARG A 209 -27.89 22.22 9.61
N ALA A 210 -28.50 23.11 8.85
CA ALA A 210 -29.89 23.54 9.02
C ALA A 210 -30.87 22.39 8.84
N ASP A 211 -30.70 21.56 7.80
CA ASP A 211 -31.54 20.39 7.57
C ASP A 211 -31.46 19.40 8.73
N ARG A 212 -30.24 19.15 9.25
CA ARG A 212 -30.04 18.32 10.46
C ARG A 212 -30.74 18.93 11.67
N TYR A 213 -30.63 20.23 11.86
CA TYR A 213 -31.29 20.96 12.94
C TYR A 213 -32.82 20.84 12.84
N HIS A 214 -33.40 21.02 11.64
CA HIS A 214 -34.83 20.85 11.40
C HIS A 214 -35.31 19.42 11.67
N VAL A 215 -34.55 18.40 11.28
CA VAL A 215 -34.89 16.99 11.57
C VAL A 215 -34.92 16.73 13.08
N LEU A 216 -33.97 17.31 13.83
CA LEU A 216 -33.92 17.18 15.29
C LEU A 216 -35.09 17.91 15.96
N LEU A 217 -35.48 19.09 15.47
CA LEU A 217 -36.65 19.83 15.95
C LEU A 217 -37.97 19.11 15.65
N ALA A 218 -38.11 18.53 14.46
CA ALA A 218 -39.28 17.74 14.10
C ALA A 218 -39.48 16.54 15.03
N ARG A 219 -38.39 15.93 15.52
CA ARG A 219 -38.47 14.84 16.50
C ARG A 219 -38.95 15.30 17.89
N MET A 220 -38.81 16.60 18.17
CA MET A 220 -39.28 17.25 19.39
C MET A 220 -40.67 17.88 19.22
N ASP A 221 -41.28 17.80 18.03
CA ASP A 221 -42.53 18.47 17.66
C ASP A 221 -42.47 20.00 17.83
N GLU A 222 -41.29 20.60 17.64
CA GLU A 222 -41.05 22.04 17.84
C GLU A 222 -40.90 22.78 16.49
N PRO A 223 -41.41 24.03 16.37
CA PRO A 223 -41.22 24.84 15.18
C PRO A 223 -39.77 25.32 15.07
N ALA A 224 -39.31 25.49 13.83
CA ALA A 224 -37.99 26.05 13.60
C ALA A 224 -37.95 27.56 13.87
N PRO A 225 -36.93 28.07 14.56
CA PRO A 225 -36.77 29.50 14.76
C PRO A 225 -36.46 30.19 13.43
N GLU A 226 -37.19 31.27 13.13
CA GLU A 226 -36.98 32.09 11.93
C GLU A 226 -35.89 33.16 12.14
N ASP A 227 -35.57 33.48 13.40
CA ASP A 227 -34.65 34.53 13.80
C ASP A 227 -33.76 34.12 14.98
N GLU A 228 -32.72 34.92 15.23
CA GLU A 228 -31.76 34.70 16.31
C GLU A 228 -32.43 34.78 17.70
N ALA A 229 -33.45 35.62 17.84
CA ALA A 229 -34.23 35.74 19.08
C ALA A 229 -34.99 34.45 19.40
N GLY A 230 -35.64 33.84 18.41
CA GLY A 230 -36.31 32.54 18.54
C GLY A 230 -35.33 31.40 18.84
N PHE A 231 -34.13 31.43 18.25
CA PHE A 231 -33.08 30.45 18.53
C PHE A 231 -32.61 30.52 19.99
N LEU A 232 -32.35 31.72 20.51
CA LEU A 232 -31.94 31.92 21.90
C LEU A 232 -33.04 31.51 22.90
N ALA A 233 -34.30 31.86 22.62
CA ALA A 233 -35.43 31.45 23.46
C ALA A 233 -35.56 29.91 23.51
N LEU A 234 -35.37 29.24 22.38
CA LEU A 234 -35.38 27.78 22.31
C LEU A 234 -34.24 27.18 23.13
N GLN A 235 -33.02 27.72 23.00
CA GLN A 235 -31.82 27.26 23.70
C GLN A 235 -31.95 27.41 25.23
N GLN A 236 -32.51 28.54 25.71
CA GLN A 236 -32.79 28.76 27.13
C GLN A 236 -33.80 27.75 27.70
N GLY A 237 -34.77 27.31 26.90
CA GLY A 237 -35.75 26.30 27.28
C GLY A 237 -35.23 24.85 27.23
N MET A 238 -34.13 24.58 26.52
CA MET A 238 -33.63 23.21 26.32
C MET A 238 -33.25 22.51 27.64
N ALA A 239 -32.55 23.20 28.53
CA ALA A 239 -32.11 22.61 29.80
C ALA A 239 -33.30 22.17 30.68
N GLN A 240 -34.36 23.00 30.76
CA GLN A 240 -35.57 22.68 31.50
C GLN A 240 -36.32 21.49 30.88
N ARG A 241 -36.39 21.44 29.54
CA ARG A 241 -37.02 20.33 28.81
C ARG A 241 -36.23 19.02 28.96
N ALA A 242 -34.89 19.08 28.91
CA ALA A 242 -34.03 17.93 29.14
C ALA A 242 -34.30 17.33 30.52
N GLU A 243 -34.40 18.18 31.54
CA GLU A 243 -34.67 17.74 32.91
C GLU A 243 -36.07 17.17 33.09
N ALA A 244 -37.08 17.77 32.44
CA ALA A 244 -38.43 17.22 32.41
C ALA A 244 -38.46 15.83 31.75
N LEU A 245 -37.78 15.65 30.61
CA LEU A 245 -37.66 14.36 29.93
C LEU A 245 -36.92 13.32 30.79
N ARG A 246 -35.82 13.69 31.45
CA ARG A 246 -35.09 12.80 32.37
C ARG A 246 -35.96 12.34 33.54
N THR A 247 -36.76 13.25 34.10
CA THR A 247 -37.71 12.95 35.17
C THR A 247 -38.78 11.96 34.70
N GLN A 248 -39.36 12.18 33.51
CA GLN A 248 -40.34 11.27 32.91
C GLN A 248 -39.72 9.90 32.60
N LEU A 249 -38.48 9.86 32.09
CA LEU A 249 -37.73 8.62 31.87
C LEU A 249 -37.52 7.85 33.17
N ALA A 250 -37.15 8.52 34.26
CA ALA A 250 -36.97 7.87 35.56
C ALA A 250 -38.27 7.31 36.13
N ASP A 251 -39.40 8.01 35.95
CA ASP A 251 -40.73 7.52 36.34
C ASP A 251 -41.15 6.29 35.52
N LEU A 252 -40.94 6.32 34.19
CA LEU A 252 -41.19 5.15 33.34
C LEU A 252 -40.32 3.96 33.71
N ASP A 253 -39.03 4.17 33.98
CA ASP A 253 -38.10 3.11 34.40
C ASP A 253 -38.55 2.46 35.72
N ASN A 254 -39.04 3.26 36.67
CA ASN A 254 -39.57 2.73 37.93
C ASN A 254 -40.84 1.91 37.70
N ARG A 255 -41.77 2.41 36.90
CA ARG A 255 -43.01 1.67 36.55
C ARG A 255 -42.71 0.37 35.80
N GLU A 256 -41.77 0.39 34.85
CA GLU A 256 -41.34 -0.81 34.12
C GLU A 256 -40.76 -1.85 35.08
N ARG A 257 -39.93 -1.45 36.05
CA ARG A 257 -39.39 -2.35 37.07
C ARG A 257 -40.44 -2.94 38.00
N GLU A 258 -41.45 -2.16 38.39
CA GLU A 258 -42.57 -2.65 39.20
C GLU A 258 -43.40 -3.71 38.46
N GLU A 259 -43.73 -3.45 37.19
CA GLU A 259 -44.45 -4.39 36.33
C GLU A 259 -43.61 -5.65 36.03
N ASP A 260 -42.31 -5.51 35.78
CA ASP A 260 -41.36 -6.62 35.63
C ASP A 260 -41.29 -7.50 36.88
N PHE A 261 -41.24 -6.89 38.07
CA PHE A 261 -41.23 -7.62 39.34
C PHE A 261 -42.52 -8.41 39.53
N ALA A 262 -43.68 -7.77 39.27
CA ALA A 262 -44.98 -8.43 39.33
C ALA A 262 -45.08 -9.59 38.34
N PHE A 263 -44.58 -9.41 37.11
CA PHE A 263 -44.54 -10.44 36.08
C PHE A 263 -43.66 -11.63 36.48
N ARG A 264 -42.45 -11.38 37.01
CA ARG A 264 -41.55 -12.45 37.49
C ARG A 264 -42.18 -13.26 38.60
N LYS A 265 -42.75 -12.59 39.61
CA LYS A 265 -43.45 -13.25 40.71
C LYS A 265 -44.62 -14.10 40.21
N GLY A 266 -45.45 -13.55 39.32
CA GLY A 266 -46.56 -14.30 38.74
C GLY A 266 -46.09 -15.50 37.90
N ARG A 267 -44.93 -15.40 37.25
CA ARG A 267 -44.33 -16.51 36.48
C ARG A 267 -43.81 -17.63 37.38
N GLU A 268 -43.24 -17.30 38.53
CA GLU A 268 -42.87 -18.28 39.56
C GLU A 268 -44.12 -19.01 40.08
N GLU A 269 -45.19 -18.27 40.39
CA GLU A 269 -46.48 -18.84 40.79
C GLU A 269 -47.07 -19.74 39.69
N HIS A 270 -46.97 -19.34 38.43
CA HIS A 270 -47.44 -20.12 37.27
C HIS A 270 -46.66 -21.43 37.11
N THR A 271 -45.34 -21.37 37.29
CA THR A 271 -44.47 -22.55 37.21
C THR A 271 -44.83 -23.54 38.31
N ALA A 272 -44.94 -23.07 39.55
CA ALA A 272 -45.32 -23.92 40.69
C ALA A 272 -46.71 -24.55 40.50
N LEU A 273 -47.68 -23.78 40.01
CA LEU A 273 -49.04 -24.27 39.72
C LEU A 273 -49.06 -25.29 38.58
N THR A 274 -48.23 -25.09 37.56
CA THR A 274 -48.09 -26.03 36.43
C THR A 274 -47.47 -27.35 36.88
N GLU A 275 -46.41 -27.29 37.69
CA GLU A 275 -45.80 -28.48 38.31
C GLU A 275 -46.81 -29.26 39.18
N GLU A 276 -47.65 -28.55 39.94
CA GLU A 276 -48.72 -29.18 40.74
C GLU A 276 -49.78 -29.86 39.85
N ILE A 277 -50.23 -29.18 38.79
CA ILE A 277 -51.18 -29.73 37.80
C ILE A 277 -50.62 -31.00 37.15
N ASP A 278 -49.35 -30.97 36.74
CA ASP A 278 -48.69 -32.11 36.09
C ASP A 278 -48.49 -33.29 37.05
N SER A 279 -48.16 -33.01 38.31
CA SER A 279 -48.08 -34.02 39.38
C SER A 279 -49.44 -34.68 39.63
N LEU A 280 -50.50 -33.88 39.74
CA LEU A 280 -51.87 -34.37 39.95
C LEU A 280 -52.40 -35.12 38.72
N ALA A 281 -52.08 -34.70 37.50
CA ALA A 281 -52.52 -35.39 36.29
C ALA A 281 -51.99 -36.82 36.17
N ARG A 282 -50.82 -37.12 36.76
CA ARG A 282 -50.22 -38.46 36.76
C ARG A 282 -50.79 -39.38 37.85
N ARG A 283 -51.52 -38.83 38.83
CA ARG A 283 -51.99 -39.55 40.03
C ARG A 283 -53.52 -39.50 40.09
N LYS A 284 -54.14 -40.39 40.88
CA LYS A 284 -55.60 -40.37 41.14
C LYS A 284 -55.96 -39.85 42.53
N SER A 285 -54.96 -39.57 43.37
CA SER A 285 -55.14 -39.14 44.76
C SER A 285 -55.23 -37.62 44.87
N ASN A 286 -56.07 -37.13 45.79
CA ASN A 286 -56.20 -35.70 46.15
C ASN A 286 -55.17 -35.23 47.17
N ILE A 287 -54.41 -36.17 47.74
CA ILE A 287 -53.43 -35.96 48.79
C ILE A 287 -52.23 -35.14 48.26
N ASP A 288 -51.67 -34.32 49.14
CA ASP A 288 -50.56 -33.44 48.83
C ASP A 288 -49.28 -34.21 48.44
N THR A 289 -48.48 -33.65 47.53
CA THR A 289 -47.30 -34.33 46.96
C THR A 289 -46.30 -34.72 48.04
N ALA A 290 -46.14 -33.90 49.08
CA ALA A 290 -45.26 -34.18 50.22
C ALA A 290 -45.67 -35.45 50.97
N GLN A 291 -46.97 -35.67 51.17
CA GLN A 291 -47.48 -36.84 51.89
C GLN A 291 -47.40 -38.11 51.03
N ILE A 292 -47.66 -37.99 49.73
CA ILE A 292 -47.48 -39.11 48.79
C ILE A 292 -46.01 -39.54 48.75
N ARG A 293 -45.06 -38.59 48.70
CA ARG A 293 -43.62 -38.91 48.74
C ARG A 293 -43.22 -39.65 50.01
N ILE A 294 -43.82 -39.31 51.15
CA ILE A 294 -43.59 -40.03 52.41
C ILE A 294 -44.11 -41.46 52.30
N ARG A 295 -45.31 -41.68 51.73
CA ARG A 295 -45.85 -43.02 51.46
C ARG A 295 -44.95 -43.81 50.50
N GLU A 296 -44.57 -43.23 49.37
CA GLU A 296 -43.69 -43.85 48.37
C GLU A 296 -42.34 -44.27 49.01
N ALA A 297 -41.72 -43.39 49.79
CA ALA A 297 -40.46 -43.67 50.48
C ALA A 297 -40.60 -44.78 51.53
N LEU A 298 -41.72 -44.80 52.27
CA LEU A 298 -42.02 -45.80 53.28
C LEU A 298 -42.29 -47.17 52.64
N CYS A 299 -43.11 -47.21 51.60
CA CYS A 299 -43.41 -48.42 50.83
C CYS A 299 -42.16 -48.99 50.17
N ALA A 300 -41.31 -48.14 49.57
CA ALA A 300 -40.05 -48.56 48.96
C ALA A 300 -39.06 -49.14 49.98
N ALA A 301 -38.95 -48.52 51.17
CA ALA A 301 -38.06 -49.00 52.21
C ALA A 301 -38.51 -50.32 52.86
N LEU A 302 -39.82 -50.58 52.89
CA LEU A 302 -40.41 -51.77 53.52
C LEU A 302 -40.80 -52.86 52.51
N GLY A 303 -40.71 -52.59 51.20
CA GLY A 303 -41.11 -53.52 50.15
C GLY A 303 -42.61 -53.78 50.08
N LEU A 304 -43.44 -52.81 50.47
CA LEU A 304 -44.90 -52.93 50.53
C LEU A 304 -45.56 -52.27 49.29
N PRO A 305 -46.67 -52.82 48.79
CA PRO A 305 -47.48 -52.15 47.77
C PRO A 305 -48.19 -50.92 48.37
N GLU A 306 -48.36 -49.86 47.58
CA GLU A 306 -48.99 -48.61 48.04
C GLU A 306 -50.46 -48.78 48.47
N ASP A 307 -51.17 -49.74 47.90
CA ASP A 307 -52.58 -50.01 48.20
C ASP A 307 -52.81 -50.59 49.61
N GLU A 308 -51.77 -51.14 50.25
CA GLU A 308 -51.83 -51.65 51.63
C GLU A 308 -51.77 -50.54 52.69
N LEU A 309 -51.31 -49.35 52.30
CA LEU A 309 -51.20 -48.19 53.18
C LEU A 309 -51.97 -46.99 52.60
N PRO A 310 -53.30 -47.09 52.46
CA PRO A 310 -54.10 -45.99 51.93
C PRO A 310 -54.23 -44.85 52.94
N PHE A 311 -54.40 -43.63 52.43
CA PHE A 311 -54.82 -42.51 53.27
C PHE A 311 -56.33 -42.58 53.52
N ALA A 312 -56.80 -42.17 54.70
CA ALA A 312 -58.24 -42.22 55.00
C ALA A 312 -59.08 -41.36 54.03
N GLY A 313 -58.51 -40.26 53.52
CA GLY A 313 -59.17 -39.36 52.57
C GLY A 313 -59.40 -39.99 51.18
N GLU A 314 -58.58 -40.95 50.78
CA GLU A 314 -58.75 -41.70 49.52
C GLU A 314 -59.93 -42.69 49.59
N LEU A 315 -60.35 -43.04 50.81
CA LEU A 315 -61.42 -44.02 51.06
C LEU A 315 -62.76 -43.36 51.41
N ILE A 316 -62.77 -42.06 51.71
CA ILE A 316 -63.96 -41.31 52.14
C ILE A 316 -64.35 -40.29 51.07
N GLN A 317 -65.63 -40.25 50.70
CA GLN A 317 -66.20 -39.25 49.81
C GLN A 317 -67.51 -38.71 50.38
N VAL A 318 -67.87 -37.46 50.09
CA VAL A 318 -69.18 -36.89 50.43
C VAL A 318 -70.22 -37.32 49.40
N ARG A 319 -71.45 -37.63 49.81
CA ARG A 319 -72.55 -37.98 48.90
C ARG A 319 -72.80 -36.85 47.89
N ALA A 320 -73.05 -37.19 46.64
CA ALA A 320 -73.30 -36.21 45.57
C ALA A 320 -74.50 -35.30 45.84
N GLU A 321 -75.50 -35.79 46.58
CA GLU A 321 -76.70 -35.05 46.99
C GLU A 321 -76.43 -34.05 48.13
N GLU A 322 -75.32 -34.20 48.84
CA GLU A 322 -74.97 -33.43 50.05
C GLU A 322 -73.75 -32.51 49.83
N ARG A 323 -73.53 -32.09 48.58
CA ARG A 323 -72.39 -31.26 48.15
C ARG A 323 -72.29 -29.92 48.91
N ASP A 324 -73.40 -29.38 49.39
CA ASP A 324 -73.42 -28.16 50.20
C ASP A 324 -72.61 -28.31 51.50
N TRP A 325 -72.46 -29.53 52.00
CA TRP A 325 -71.69 -29.86 53.20
C TRP A 325 -70.25 -30.28 52.90
N GLU A 326 -69.85 -30.37 51.63
CA GLU A 326 -68.54 -30.86 51.21
C GLU A 326 -67.40 -30.05 51.83
N GLY A 327 -67.47 -28.72 51.78
CA GLY A 327 -66.43 -27.85 52.35
C GLY A 327 -66.38 -27.86 53.89
N ALA A 328 -67.51 -28.08 54.55
CA ALA A 328 -67.56 -28.25 56.01
C ALA A 328 -66.99 -29.62 56.43
N ALA A 329 -67.35 -30.69 55.69
CA ALA A 329 -66.83 -32.03 55.88
C ALA A 329 -65.32 -32.09 55.66
N GLU A 330 -64.81 -31.45 54.60
CA GLU A 330 -63.39 -31.30 54.32
C GLU A 330 -62.65 -30.64 55.47
N ARG A 331 -63.14 -29.50 55.97
CA ARG A 331 -62.44 -28.79 57.05
C ARG A 331 -62.37 -29.60 58.35
N LEU A 332 -63.41 -30.34 58.69
CA LEU A 332 -63.41 -31.24 59.86
C LEU A 332 -62.52 -32.47 59.65
N LEU A 333 -62.64 -33.11 58.49
CA LEU A 333 -61.99 -34.39 58.22
C LEU A 333 -60.59 -34.24 57.63
N ARG A 334 -60.13 -33.05 57.23
CA ARG A 334 -58.82 -32.86 56.56
C ARG A 334 -57.67 -33.50 57.34
N GLY A 335 -57.63 -33.28 58.65
CA GLY A 335 -56.58 -33.88 59.51
C GLY A 335 -56.66 -35.40 59.55
N PHE A 336 -57.87 -35.97 59.50
CA PHE A 336 -58.10 -37.40 59.45
C PHE A 336 -57.84 -37.98 58.04
N GLY A 337 -58.23 -37.28 57.00
CA GLY A 337 -58.07 -37.67 55.60
C GLY A 337 -56.60 -37.76 55.18
N LEU A 338 -55.73 -36.94 55.78
CA LEU A 338 -54.27 -37.02 55.60
C LEU A 338 -53.61 -38.12 56.46
N ALA A 339 -54.36 -38.85 57.28
CA ALA A 339 -53.80 -39.90 58.10
C ALA A 339 -53.64 -41.21 57.31
N LEU A 340 -52.47 -41.83 57.44
CA LEU A 340 -52.14 -43.11 56.82
C LEU A 340 -52.75 -44.27 57.63
N LEU A 341 -53.42 -45.20 56.97
CA LEU A 341 -53.97 -46.39 57.62
C LEU A 341 -52.95 -47.52 57.57
N VAL A 342 -52.52 -48.00 58.75
CA VAL A 342 -51.48 -49.03 58.86
C VAL A 342 -52.09 -50.31 59.44
N PRO A 343 -52.17 -51.40 58.67
CA PRO A 343 -52.62 -52.70 59.16
C PRO A 343 -51.74 -53.23 60.29
N ASP A 344 -52.32 -54.04 61.17
CA ASP A 344 -51.62 -54.61 62.34
C ASP A 344 -50.30 -55.32 61.98
N GLY A 345 -50.28 -56.07 60.87
CA GLY A 345 -49.10 -56.79 60.41
C GLY A 345 -47.89 -55.91 60.07
N HIS A 346 -48.12 -54.66 59.64
CA HIS A 346 -47.06 -53.75 59.21
C HIS A 346 -46.70 -52.69 60.26
N TYR A 347 -47.53 -52.52 61.29
CA TYR A 347 -47.39 -51.45 62.29
C TYR A 347 -45.99 -51.34 62.90
N ARG A 348 -45.40 -52.47 63.33
CA ARG A 348 -44.07 -52.47 63.97
C ARG A 348 -42.97 -51.98 63.02
N ALA A 349 -43.02 -52.38 61.75
CA ALA A 349 -42.04 -51.99 60.74
C ALA A 349 -42.18 -50.51 60.38
N VAL A 350 -43.41 -50.03 60.19
CA VAL A 350 -43.74 -48.62 59.93
C VAL A 350 -43.28 -47.72 61.08
N ALA A 351 -43.63 -48.06 62.33
CA ALA A 351 -43.24 -47.27 63.49
C ALA A 351 -41.70 -47.16 63.64
N THR A 352 -40.99 -48.25 63.38
CA THR A 352 -39.51 -48.27 63.44
C THR A 352 -38.89 -47.40 62.34
N TRP A 353 -39.48 -47.38 61.14
CA TRP A 353 -38.99 -46.56 60.04
C TRP A 353 -39.24 -45.06 60.27
N VAL A 354 -40.45 -44.70 60.73
CA VAL A 354 -40.82 -43.31 61.01
C VAL A 354 -39.92 -42.68 62.07
N ASP A 355 -39.57 -43.43 63.12
CA ASP A 355 -38.71 -42.94 64.21
C ASP A 355 -37.26 -42.64 63.76
N ARG A 356 -36.79 -43.33 62.71
CA ARG A 356 -35.41 -43.20 62.21
C ARG A 356 -35.23 -42.10 61.16
N GLN A 357 -36.30 -41.67 60.50
CA GLN A 357 -36.21 -40.84 59.31
C GLN A 357 -36.73 -39.42 59.57
N HIS A 358 -36.02 -38.41 59.06
CA HIS A 358 -36.55 -37.05 59.02
C HIS A 358 -37.50 -36.88 57.81
N LEU A 359 -38.81 -36.78 58.08
CA LEU A 359 -39.85 -36.80 57.04
C LEU A 359 -40.10 -35.45 56.34
N GLY A 360 -39.62 -34.34 56.89
CA GLY A 360 -39.81 -33.00 56.32
C GLY A 360 -41.28 -32.50 56.25
N ALA A 361 -42.25 -33.29 56.73
CA ALA A 361 -43.66 -32.93 56.85
C ALA A 361 -44.33 -33.65 58.03
N ARG A 362 -45.56 -33.24 58.37
CA ARG A 362 -46.36 -33.83 59.45
C ARG A 362 -47.07 -35.09 58.97
N LEU A 363 -46.60 -36.26 59.39
CA LEU A 363 -47.28 -37.55 59.16
C LEU A 363 -48.16 -37.90 60.38
N VAL A 364 -49.41 -38.26 60.12
CA VAL A 364 -50.29 -38.89 61.11
C VAL A 364 -50.63 -40.28 60.57
N TYR A 365 -50.57 -41.31 61.41
CA TYR A 365 -50.94 -42.66 61.02
C TYR A 365 -51.76 -43.35 62.10
N PHE A 366 -52.69 -44.20 61.69
CA PHE A 366 -53.55 -44.97 62.59
C PHE A 366 -53.21 -46.45 62.53
N HIS A 367 -53.15 -47.07 63.71
CA HIS A 367 -53.02 -48.52 63.84
C HIS A 367 -54.38 -49.19 63.67
N VAL A 368 -54.59 -49.83 62.53
CA VAL A 368 -55.84 -50.53 62.21
C VAL A 368 -55.80 -51.93 62.80
N ARG A 369 -56.55 -52.14 63.89
CA ARG A 369 -56.75 -53.47 64.50
C ARG A 369 -58.15 -53.98 64.17
N PRO A 370 -58.31 -55.25 63.79
CA PRO A 370 -59.63 -55.86 63.70
C PRO A 370 -60.22 -55.94 65.12
N ARG A 371 -61.24 -55.11 65.39
CA ARG A 371 -61.97 -55.09 66.67
C ARG A 371 -63.31 -55.79 66.47
N LYS A 372 -63.78 -56.53 67.47
CA LYS A 372 -65.16 -57.06 67.47
C LYS A 372 -66.13 -55.87 67.46
N VAL A 373 -67.07 -55.88 66.53
CA VAL A 373 -68.14 -54.88 66.40
C VAL A 373 -68.89 -54.81 67.73
N ALA A 374 -68.79 -53.68 68.43
CA ALA A 374 -69.66 -53.38 69.57
C ALA A 374 -71.03 -52.93 69.01
N PRO A 375 -72.17 -53.31 69.64
CA PRO A 375 -73.46 -52.82 69.21
C PRO A 375 -73.47 -51.28 69.26
N GLY A 376 -73.77 -50.66 68.11
CA GLY A 376 -73.53 -49.24 67.85
C GLY A 376 -74.35 -48.31 68.73
N ALA A 377 -73.73 -47.23 69.20
CA ALA A 377 -74.48 -46.06 69.65
C ALA A 377 -75.31 -45.52 68.49
N SER A 378 -76.58 -45.18 68.73
CA SER A 378 -77.42 -44.56 67.72
C SER A 378 -76.85 -43.21 67.30
N LEU A 379 -76.39 -43.10 66.05
CA LEU A 379 -75.94 -41.84 65.47
C LEU A 379 -77.04 -40.79 65.54
N HIS A 380 -76.63 -39.53 65.72
CA HIS A 380 -77.55 -38.40 65.62
C HIS A 380 -78.31 -38.42 64.27
N PRO A 381 -79.62 -38.07 64.22
CA PRO A 381 -80.40 -38.08 62.98
C PRO A 381 -79.79 -37.23 61.86
N GLN A 382 -79.16 -36.11 62.22
CA GLN A 382 -78.48 -35.19 61.31
C GLN A 382 -76.95 -35.28 61.38
N SER A 383 -76.41 -36.47 61.71
CA SER A 383 -74.96 -36.68 61.78
C SER A 383 -74.27 -36.47 60.43
N LEU A 384 -73.12 -35.80 60.43
CA LEU A 384 -72.25 -35.65 59.26
C LEU A 384 -71.84 -37.01 58.67
N VAL A 385 -71.66 -38.02 59.53
CA VAL A 385 -71.26 -39.38 59.12
C VAL A 385 -72.23 -40.00 58.12
N ARG A 386 -73.53 -39.68 58.21
CA ARG A 386 -74.57 -40.18 57.29
C ARG A 386 -74.44 -39.59 55.88
N LYS A 387 -73.81 -38.41 55.76
CA LYS A 387 -73.58 -37.69 54.49
C LYS A 387 -72.29 -38.15 53.79
N LEU A 388 -71.51 -39.04 54.41
CA LEU A 388 -70.29 -39.62 53.85
C LEU A 388 -70.56 -40.99 53.22
N VAL A 389 -69.70 -41.37 52.29
CA VAL A 389 -69.63 -42.68 51.65
C VAL A 389 -68.21 -43.19 51.80
N ILE A 390 -68.07 -44.41 52.31
CA ILE A 390 -66.80 -45.12 52.41
C ILE A 390 -66.69 -46.06 51.22
N LYS A 391 -65.52 -46.18 50.61
CA LYS A 391 -65.26 -47.10 49.50
C LYS A 391 -65.62 -48.55 49.92
N PRO A 392 -66.53 -49.23 49.21
CA PRO A 392 -67.07 -50.53 49.65
C PRO A 392 -66.05 -51.67 49.55
N ASP A 393 -65.13 -51.61 48.58
CA ASP A 393 -64.16 -52.69 48.31
C ASP A 393 -62.90 -52.64 49.22
N SER A 394 -62.88 -51.79 50.24
CA SER A 394 -61.68 -51.56 51.06
C SER A 394 -61.62 -52.50 52.28
N PRO A 395 -60.48 -53.15 52.57
CA PRO A 395 -60.32 -53.97 53.79
C PRO A 395 -60.42 -53.16 55.09
N HIS A 396 -60.33 -51.82 55.00
CA HIS A 396 -60.42 -50.91 56.15
C HIS A 396 -61.83 -50.37 56.39
N HIS A 397 -62.83 -50.80 55.61
CA HIS A 397 -64.19 -50.26 55.65
C HIS A 397 -64.82 -50.29 57.06
N ALA A 398 -64.83 -51.46 57.71
CA ALA A 398 -65.45 -51.65 59.02
C ALA A 398 -64.77 -50.80 60.12
N TRP A 399 -63.45 -50.62 60.03
CA TRP A 399 -62.70 -49.78 60.98
C TRP A 399 -62.96 -48.29 60.75
N LEU A 400 -62.96 -47.85 59.49
CA LEU A 400 -63.26 -46.46 59.12
C LEU A 400 -64.67 -46.07 59.53
N GLU A 401 -65.66 -46.94 59.32
CA GLU A 401 -67.04 -46.70 59.72
C GLU A 401 -67.13 -46.49 61.24
N GLN A 402 -66.50 -47.34 62.05
CA GLN A 402 -66.51 -47.20 63.50
C GLN A 402 -65.79 -45.93 64.00
N GLU A 403 -64.64 -45.59 63.43
CA GLU A 403 -63.92 -44.36 63.79
C GLU A 403 -64.70 -43.11 63.40
N LEU A 404 -65.35 -43.11 62.22
CA LEU A 404 -66.23 -42.03 61.80
C LEU A 404 -67.41 -41.87 62.76
N GLN A 405 -68.06 -42.97 63.14
CA GLN A 405 -69.20 -42.95 64.07
C GLN A 405 -68.81 -42.51 65.48
N SER A 406 -67.65 -42.91 65.98
CA SER A 406 -67.23 -42.56 67.35
C SER A 406 -66.65 -41.14 67.44
N ARG A 407 -65.81 -40.75 66.48
CA ARG A 407 -65.02 -39.51 66.57
C ARG A 407 -65.59 -38.38 65.73
N PHE A 408 -66.46 -38.65 64.75
CA PHE A 408 -66.96 -37.64 63.82
C PHE A 408 -68.49 -37.56 63.77
N ASP A 409 -69.20 -38.07 64.80
CA ASP A 409 -70.64 -37.85 65.00
C ASP A 409 -70.93 -36.40 65.44
N PHE A 410 -70.81 -35.47 64.49
CA PHE A 410 -71.19 -34.07 64.63
C PHE A 410 -72.54 -33.85 63.97
N ALA A 411 -73.46 -33.16 64.67
CA ALA A 411 -74.73 -32.75 64.10
C ALA A 411 -74.51 -31.61 63.08
N CYS A 412 -74.97 -31.82 61.84
CA CYS A 412 -75.02 -30.78 60.82
C CYS A 412 -76.15 -29.80 61.15
N CYS A 413 -75.81 -28.60 61.62
CA CYS A 413 -76.77 -27.60 62.03
C CYS A 413 -76.99 -26.56 60.93
N ASP A 414 -78.25 -26.40 60.50
CA ASP A 414 -78.64 -25.36 59.54
C ASP A 414 -78.87 -24.01 60.22
N THR A 415 -79.25 -24.00 61.50
CA THR A 415 -79.52 -22.77 62.26
C THR A 415 -78.55 -22.55 63.44
N PRO A 416 -78.30 -21.28 63.83
CA PRO A 416 -77.46 -20.96 64.98
C PRO A 416 -77.99 -21.52 66.31
N GLU A 417 -79.31 -21.57 66.48
CA GLU A 417 -79.96 -22.05 67.71
C GLU A 417 -79.71 -23.56 67.90
N GLN A 418 -79.72 -24.31 66.80
CA GLN A 418 -79.40 -25.73 66.81
C GLN A 418 -77.92 -25.98 67.15
N PHE A 419 -77.01 -25.16 66.62
CA PHE A 419 -75.58 -25.22 66.92
C PHE A 419 -75.27 -24.96 68.42
N GLN A 420 -76.07 -24.10 69.07
CA GLN A 420 -75.92 -23.83 70.51
C GLN A 420 -76.41 -25.00 71.38
N ARG A 421 -77.50 -25.65 70.99
CA ARG A 421 -78.12 -26.76 71.74
C ARG A 421 -77.30 -28.04 71.71
N GLU A 422 -76.71 -28.38 70.56
CA GLU A 422 -76.02 -29.66 70.39
C GLU A 422 -74.60 -29.66 71.00
N ALA A 423 -74.17 -30.78 71.58
CA ALA A 423 -72.83 -30.90 72.21
C ALA A 423 -71.69 -31.02 71.17
N ARG A 424 -71.99 -31.62 70.01
CA ARG A 424 -71.07 -31.75 68.86
C ARG A 424 -71.81 -31.25 67.63
N ALA A 425 -71.37 -30.12 67.08
CA ALA A 425 -72.09 -29.47 65.99
C ALA A 425 -71.13 -28.92 64.93
N ILE A 426 -71.60 -28.90 63.68
CA ILE A 426 -70.91 -28.25 62.56
C ILE A 426 -71.90 -27.41 61.75
N THR A 427 -71.50 -26.20 61.38
CA THR A 427 -72.29 -25.33 60.49
C THR A 427 -71.89 -25.51 59.03
N ARG A 428 -72.77 -25.12 58.09
CA ARG A 428 -72.41 -25.07 56.66
C ARG A 428 -71.21 -24.16 56.37
N ALA A 429 -71.04 -23.11 57.17
CA ALA A 429 -69.89 -22.22 57.11
C ALA A 429 -68.61 -22.82 57.76
N GLY A 430 -68.64 -24.10 58.15
CA GLY A 430 -67.53 -24.89 58.68
C GLY A 430 -67.01 -24.45 60.05
N GLN A 431 -67.88 -23.91 60.89
CA GLN A 431 -67.60 -23.72 62.31
C GLN A 431 -67.87 -25.04 63.05
N ILE A 432 -66.91 -25.49 63.85
CA ILE A 432 -66.91 -26.79 64.53
C ILE A 432 -67.03 -26.55 66.04
N LYS A 433 -67.91 -27.30 66.71
CA LYS A 433 -68.10 -27.29 68.17
C LYS A 433 -67.82 -28.66 68.77
N GLU A 434 -66.92 -28.70 69.74
CA GLU A 434 -66.56 -29.91 70.48
C GLU A 434 -67.19 -29.95 71.89
N PRO A 435 -67.38 -31.15 72.49
CA PRO A 435 -68.07 -31.29 73.77
C PRO A 435 -67.32 -30.71 74.98
N GLY A 436 -66.07 -30.26 74.80
CA GLY A 436 -65.26 -29.59 75.82
C GLY A 436 -65.32 -28.06 75.79
N GLY A 437 -66.26 -27.46 75.05
CA GLY A 437 -66.39 -25.99 74.91
C GLY A 437 -65.46 -25.35 73.88
N ARG A 438 -64.67 -26.15 73.15
CA ARG A 438 -63.81 -25.70 72.05
C ARG A 438 -64.65 -25.45 70.81
N HIS A 439 -64.53 -24.24 70.26
CA HIS A 439 -65.11 -23.86 68.98
C HIS A 439 -63.99 -23.47 68.03
N GLU A 440 -63.99 -24.03 66.81
CA GLU A 440 -62.97 -23.77 65.81
C GLU A 440 -63.60 -23.34 64.49
N LYS A 441 -63.06 -22.28 63.89
CA LYS A 441 -63.37 -21.85 62.54
C LYS A 441 -62.07 -21.44 61.86
N ASP A 442 -61.48 -22.35 61.08
CA ASP A 442 -60.25 -22.09 60.34
C ASP A 442 -60.58 -21.51 58.95
N ASP A 443 -60.60 -20.18 58.84
CA ASP A 443 -60.87 -19.46 57.58
C ASP A 443 -59.57 -19.06 56.84
N ARG A 444 -58.41 -19.64 57.17
CA ARG A 444 -57.15 -19.40 56.43
C ARG A 444 -57.25 -19.76 54.95
N SER A 445 -58.21 -20.60 54.59
CA SER A 445 -58.65 -20.80 53.22
C SER A 445 -60.17 -20.75 53.13
N ARG A 446 -60.68 -20.24 52.01
CA ARG A 446 -62.12 -20.25 51.74
C ARG A 446 -62.66 -21.68 51.74
N ILE A 447 -63.87 -21.84 52.27
CA ILE A 447 -64.54 -23.14 52.42
C ILE A 447 -64.85 -23.80 51.07
N ASP A 448 -65.01 -23.01 50.01
CA ASP A 448 -65.30 -23.44 48.64
C ASP A 448 -64.04 -23.73 47.80
N ASN A 449 -62.84 -23.62 48.40
CA ASN A 449 -61.58 -23.81 47.68
C ASN A 449 -61.26 -25.29 47.43
N ARG A 450 -61.80 -25.81 46.32
CA ARG A 450 -61.60 -27.20 45.85
C ARG A 450 -60.15 -27.58 45.58
N SER A 451 -59.23 -26.63 45.39
CA SER A 451 -57.80 -26.95 45.23
C SER A 451 -57.20 -27.63 46.46
N ARG A 452 -57.78 -27.40 47.65
CA ARG A 452 -57.25 -27.90 48.92
C ARG A 452 -58.00 -29.11 49.48
N TYR A 453 -59.03 -29.57 48.79
CA TYR A 453 -59.84 -30.72 49.20
C TYR A 453 -59.01 -32.00 49.13
N VAL A 454 -59.20 -32.86 50.12
CA VAL A 454 -58.40 -34.08 50.32
C VAL A 454 -59.26 -35.33 50.20
N LEU A 455 -60.57 -35.23 50.48
CA LEU A 455 -61.53 -36.31 50.37
C LEU A 455 -61.92 -36.54 48.91
N GLY A 456 -62.34 -37.77 48.60
CA GLY A 456 -62.88 -38.15 47.30
C GLY A 456 -62.00 -39.09 46.50
N TRP A 457 -62.65 -39.93 45.69
CA TRP A 457 -62.01 -40.99 44.93
C TRP A 457 -61.36 -40.52 43.62
N SER A 458 -61.52 -39.25 43.27
CA SER A 458 -61.01 -38.65 42.03
C SER A 458 -60.52 -37.23 42.26
N ASN A 459 -59.48 -36.86 41.52
CA ASN A 459 -58.89 -35.52 41.53
C ASN A 459 -59.36 -34.62 40.39
N ALA A 460 -60.37 -35.03 39.63
CA ALA A 460 -60.87 -34.29 38.47
C ALA A 460 -61.32 -32.85 38.82
N ASP A 461 -62.00 -32.66 39.95
CA ASP A 461 -62.49 -31.33 40.35
C ASP A 461 -61.37 -30.42 40.89
N LYS A 462 -60.38 -31.00 41.59
CA LYS A 462 -59.16 -30.30 42.02
C LYS A 462 -58.34 -29.86 40.82
N LEU A 463 -58.16 -30.75 39.84
CA LEU A 463 -57.45 -30.46 38.60
C LEU A 463 -58.14 -29.39 37.76
N ARG A 464 -59.48 -29.38 37.72
CA ARG A 464 -60.25 -28.31 37.06
C ARG A 464 -60.02 -26.97 37.75
N ALA A 465 -60.15 -26.91 39.08
CA ALA A 465 -59.93 -25.68 39.85
C ALA A 465 -58.51 -25.11 39.68
N LEU A 466 -57.49 -25.97 39.69
CA LEU A 466 -56.10 -25.54 39.47
C LEU A 466 -55.86 -25.06 38.03
N ARG A 467 -56.45 -25.72 37.02
CA ARG A 467 -56.39 -25.27 35.62
C ARG A 467 -57.08 -23.92 35.42
N ASP A 468 -58.23 -23.71 36.06
CA ASP A 468 -58.93 -22.42 36.02
C ASP A 468 -58.09 -21.32 36.69
N ALA A 469 -57.47 -21.62 37.84
CA ALA A 469 -56.54 -20.71 38.50
C ALA A 469 -55.32 -20.39 37.61
N ARG A 470 -54.79 -21.38 36.89
CA ARG A 470 -53.67 -21.18 35.94
C ARG A 470 -54.08 -20.28 34.79
N ALA A 471 -55.26 -20.51 34.21
CA ALA A 471 -55.79 -19.66 33.14
C ALA A 471 -56.00 -18.21 33.60
N GLN A 472 -56.49 -18.00 34.83
CA GLN A 472 -56.60 -16.66 35.41
C GLN A 472 -55.25 -16.00 35.63
N LEU A 473 -54.23 -16.76 36.06
CA LEU A 473 -52.88 -16.27 36.25
C LEU A 473 -52.20 -15.94 34.90
N GLU A 474 -52.37 -16.78 33.89
CA GLU A 474 -51.90 -16.52 32.51
C GLU A 474 -52.52 -15.23 31.95
N ALA A 475 -53.82 -15.00 32.15
CA ALA A 475 -54.47 -13.77 31.74
C ALA A 475 -53.89 -12.53 32.44
N ARG A 476 -53.57 -12.61 33.75
CA ARG A 476 -52.91 -11.52 34.47
C ARG A 476 -51.48 -11.28 33.97
N LEU A 477 -50.72 -12.35 33.73
CA LEU A 477 -49.36 -12.26 33.18
C LEU A 477 -49.36 -11.62 31.80
N ALA A 478 -50.34 -11.93 30.95
CA ALA A 478 -50.49 -11.28 29.64
C ALA A 478 -50.72 -9.77 29.75
N VAL A 479 -51.52 -9.32 30.73
CA VAL A 479 -51.73 -7.88 31.00
C VAL A 479 -50.44 -7.21 31.44
N HIS A 480 -49.69 -7.82 32.36
CA HIS A 480 -48.38 -7.30 32.79
C HIS A 480 -47.39 -7.22 31.62
N ALA A 481 -47.30 -8.27 30.79
CA ALA A 481 -46.45 -8.28 29.61
C ALA A 481 -46.80 -7.16 28.60
N GLN A 482 -48.10 -6.94 28.37
CA GLN A 482 -48.57 -5.86 27.51
C GLN A 482 -48.15 -4.48 28.07
N ARG A 483 -48.33 -4.26 29.37
CA ARG A 483 -47.91 -3.01 30.03
C ARG A 483 -46.40 -2.78 29.95
N ILE A 484 -45.59 -3.82 30.16
CA ILE A 484 -44.13 -3.75 30.02
C ILE A 484 -43.77 -3.33 28.59
N SER A 485 -44.43 -3.90 27.58
CA SER A 485 -44.19 -3.53 26.18
C SER A 485 -44.55 -2.06 25.90
N GLU A 486 -45.71 -1.59 26.40
CA GLU A 486 -46.16 -0.20 26.27
C GLU A 486 -45.19 0.77 26.95
N LEU A 487 -44.78 0.48 28.20
CA LEU A 487 -43.82 1.29 28.96
C LEU A 487 -42.46 1.33 28.26
N SER A 488 -41.95 0.18 27.78
CA SER A 488 -40.71 0.13 27.00
C SER A 488 -40.80 0.96 25.72
N GLN A 489 -41.94 0.95 25.02
CA GLN A 489 -42.13 1.76 23.82
C GLN A 489 -42.10 3.26 24.16
N SER A 490 -42.90 3.70 25.14
CA SER A 490 -42.90 5.10 25.60
C SER A 490 -41.51 5.54 26.06
N ARG A 491 -40.77 4.66 26.74
CA ARG A 491 -39.39 4.93 27.16
C ARG A 491 -38.46 5.16 25.96
N ARG A 492 -38.53 4.32 24.92
CA ARG A 492 -37.71 4.50 23.70
C ARG A 492 -38.03 5.80 22.98
N GLU A 493 -39.31 6.18 22.95
CA GLU A 493 -39.74 7.44 22.36
C GLU A 493 -39.18 8.65 23.14
N LEU A 494 -39.31 8.66 24.47
CA LEU A 494 -38.76 9.73 25.31
C LEU A 494 -37.22 9.77 25.29
N GLN A 495 -36.55 8.62 25.30
CA GLN A 495 -35.10 8.55 25.14
C GLN A 495 -34.68 9.13 23.79
N GLY A 496 -35.41 8.79 22.73
CA GLY A 496 -35.19 9.35 21.40
C GLY A 496 -35.33 10.87 21.33
N ARG A 497 -36.29 11.43 22.07
CA ARG A 497 -36.47 12.88 22.24
C ARG A 497 -35.33 13.50 23.04
N LEU A 498 -34.92 12.88 24.15
CA LEU A 498 -33.79 13.36 24.95
C LEU A 498 -32.48 13.35 24.16
N ASP A 499 -32.21 12.30 23.38
CA ASP A 499 -31.04 12.22 22.52
C ASP A 499 -31.07 13.27 21.41
N ALA A 500 -32.25 13.57 20.86
CA ALA A 500 -32.42 14.65 19.89
C ALA A 500 -32.12 16.02 20.52
N LEU A 501 -32.60 16.24 21.75
CA LEU A 501 -32.35 17.47 22.51
C LEU A 501 -30.86 17.63 22.83
N ASN A 502 -30.16 16.57 23.28
CA ASN A 502 -28.72 16.63 23.52
C ASN A 502 -27.92 16.96 22.25
N ARG A 503 -28.37 16.47 21.07
CA ARG A 503 -27.75 16.83 19.78
C ARG A 503 -28.08 18.26 19.36
N LEU A 504 -29.24 18.80 19.76
CA LEU A 504 -29.58 20.21 19.51
C LEU A 504 -28.66 21.14 20.32
N GLU A 505 -28.16 20.73 21.48
CA GLU A 505 -27.19 21.52 22.27
C GLU A 505 -25.83 21.72 21.56
N GLU A 506 -25.46 20.84 20.61
CA GLU A 506 -24.24 21.00 19.80
C GLU A 506 -24.29 22.27 18.93
N PHE A 507 -25.49 22.73 18.57
CA PHE A 507 -25.70 23.95 17.81
C PHE A 507 -25.69 25.15 18.77
N THR A 508 -24.54 25.83 18.85
CA THR A 508 -24.34 26.95 19.78
C THR A 508 -24.59 28.31 19.17
N ARG A 509 -24.59 28.43 17.83
CA ARG A 509 -24.70 29.71 17.12
C ARG A 509 -25.73 29.63 15.99
N PHE A 510 -26.61 30.62 15.92
CA PHE A 510 -27.58 30.75 14.81
C PHE A 510 -26.88 30.92 13.45
N ALA A 511 -25.73 31.59 13.42
CA ALA A 511 -24.94 31.79 12.20
C ALA A 511 -24.50 30.48 11.51
N ASP A 512 -24.41 29.36 12.24
CA ASP A 512 -24.04 28.06 11.66
C ASP A 512 -25.19 27.41 10.87
N ILE A 513 -26.42 27.88 11.08
CA ILE A 513 -27.67 27.37 10.51
C ILE A 513 -28.26 28.36 9.49
N ASP A 514 -27.98 29.65 9.64
CA ASP A 514 -28.44 30.69 8.70
C ASP A 514 -27.69 30.62 7.36
N TRP A 515 -28.23 29.80 6.45
CA TRP A 515 -27.83 29.74 5.04
C TRP A 515 -28.54 30.80 4.18
N MET A 516 -29.61 31.42 4.69
CA MET A 516 -30.43 32.38 3.95
C MET A 516 -29.70 33.71 3.77
N SER A 517 -28.95 34.17 4.79
CA SER A 517 -28.07 35.34 4.65
C SER A 517 -26.97 35.14 3.61
N LEU A 518 -26.35 33.95 3.56
CA LEU A 518 -25.39 33.59 2.52
C LEU A 518 -26.04 33.55 1.13
N ALA A 519 -27.25 32.98 1.02
CA ALA A 519 -27.98 32.96 -0.24
C ALA A 519 -28.29 34.36 -0.77
N ARG A 520 -28.70 35.30 0.10
CA ARG A 520 -28.90 36.71 -0.26
C ARG A 520 -27.60 37.35 -0.73
N ARG A 521 -26.49 37.12 -0.04
CA ARG A 521 -25.18 37.68 -0.41
C ARG A 521 -24.65 37.13 -1.74
N ILE A 522 -24.84 35.82 -1.99
CA ILE A 522 -24.54 35.20 -3.28
C ILE A 522 -25.38 35.85 -4.39
N ALA A 523 -26.67 36.10 -4.15
CA ALA A 523 -27.54 36.75 -5.13
C ALA A 523 -27.03 38.17 -5.46
N THR A 524 -26.68 38.97 -4.46
CA THR A 524 -26.12 40.33 -4.67
C THR A 524 -24.81 40.31 -5.46
N LEU A 525 -23.88 39.40 -5.12
CA LEU A 525 -22.60 39.27 -5.84
C LEU A 525 -22.80 38.73 -7.26
N THR A 526 -23.78 37.86 -7.47
CA THR A 526 -24.13 37.35 -8.80
C THR A 526 -24.72 38.47 -9.66
N GLU A 527 -25.57 39.32 -9.09
CA GLU A 527 -26.09 40.52 -9.77
C GLU A 527 -25.01 41.58 -10.05
N GLU A 528 -24.00 41.71 -9.18
CA GLU A 528 -22.84 42.57 -9.43
C GLU A 528 -21.99 42.01 -10.59
N ARG A 529 -21.74 40.69 -10.57
CA ARG A 529 -21.02 39.98 -11.64
C ARG A 529 -21.72 40.11 -12.99
N THR A 530 -23.04 39.88 -13.05
CA THR A 530 -23.79 39.99 -14.32
C THR A 530 -23.81 41.42 -14.84
N ARG A 531 -23.87 42.43 -13.95
CA ARG A 531 -23.75 43.85 -14.33
C ARG A 531 -22.37 44.19 -14.91
N LEU A 532 -21.29 43.64 -14.35
CA LEU A 532 -19.94 43.84 -14.86
C LEU A 532 -19.68 43.07 -16.17
N GLU A 533 -20.27 41.89 -16.34
CA GLU A 533 -20.22 41.11 -17.59
C GLU A 533 -21.04 41.76 -18.73
N THR A 534 -22.06 42.57 -18.40
CA THR A 534 -22.89 43.30 -19.38
C THR A 534 -22.44 44.74 -19.63
N ALA A 535 -21.45 45.25 -18.90
CA ALA A 535 -20.80 46.53 -19.19
C ALA A 535 -19.93 46.44 -20.48
N PRO A 536 -19.81 47.54 -21.25
CA PRO A 536 -19.86 47.50 -22.72
C PRO A 536 -18.58 47.00 -23.39
N ASN A 537 -18.75 46.17 -24.44
CA ASN A 537 -17.95 45.85 -25.67
C ASN A 537 -16.40 45.80 -25.65
N THR A 538 -15.74 46.56 -24.78
CA THR A 538 -14.30 46.74 -24.66
C THR A 538 -13.56 45.45 -24.30
N LEU A 539 -14.04 44.66 -23.33
CA LEU A 539 -13.41 43.38 -22.96
C LEU A 539 -13.53 42.31 -24.07
N GLN A 540 -14.66 42.27 -24.77
CA GLN A 540 -14.83 41.35 -25.92
C GLN A 540 -13.95 41.76 -27.11
N GLU A 541 -13.82 43.06 -27.36
CA GLU A 541 -12.98 43.58 -28.43
C GLU A 541 -11.48 43.41 -28.14
N LEU A 542 -11.04 43.66 -26.89
CA LEU A 542 -9.69 43.35 -26.43
C LEU A 542 -9.38 41.85 -26.50
N GLY A 543 -10.34 40.99 -26.16
CA GLY A 543 -10.20 39.53 -26.31
C GLY A 543 -10.03 39.08 -27.76
N ARG A 544 -10.72 39.73 -28.71
CA ARG A 544 -10.54 39.49 -30.16
C ARG A 544 -9.18 39.98 -30.67
N GLN A 545 -8.75 41.16 -30.21
CA GLN A 545 -7.44 41.72 -30.55
C GLN A 545 -6.30 40.85 -30.00
N LEU A 546 -6.43 40.32 -28.78
CA LEU A 546 -5.46 39.42 -28.17
C LEU A 546 -5.30 38.11 -28.98
N ARG A 547 -6.42 37.48 -29.37
CA ARG A 547 -6.37 36.28 -30.23
C ARG A 547 -5.68 36.56 -31.57
N THR A 548 -6.01 37.69 -32.20
CA THR A 548 -5.41 38.08 -33.48
C THR A 548 -3.89 38.32 -33.35
N ALA A 549 -3.44 38.91 -32.23
CA ALA A 549 -2.03 39.10 -31.95
C ALA A 549 -1.30 37.77 -31.64
N GLN A 550 -1.97 36.84 -30.95
CA GLN A 550 -1.45 35.49 -30.69
C GLN A 550 -1.30 34.67 -31.98
N ASP A 551 -2.29 34.70 -32.86
CA ASP A 551 -2.22 34.02 -34.16
C ASP A 551 -1.07 34.57 -35.02
N ARG A 552 -0.92 35.90 -35.06
CA ARG A 552 0.20 36.57 -35.75
C ARG A 552 1.56 36.18 -35.17
N LEU A 553 1.68 36.06 -33.85
CA LEU A 553 2.91 35.59 -33.22
C LEU A 553 3.22 34.15 -33.65
N GLY A 554 2.22 33.27 -33.69
CA GLY A 554 2.38 31.89 -34.15
C GLY A 554 2.85 31.80 -35.61
N GLU A 555 2.32 32.62 -36.50
CA GLU A 555 2.78 32.69 -37.89
C GLU A 555 4.23 33.17 -38.01
N LEU A 556 4.61 34.21 -37.26
CA LEU A 556 5.99 34.72 -37.22
C LEU A 556 6.97 33.70 -36.62
N GLU A 557 6.53 32.92 -35.62
CA GLU A 557 7.31 31.82 -35.04
C GLU A 557 7.58 30.70 -36.06
N GLY A 558 6.58 30.35 -36.87
CA GLY A 558 6.73 29.40 -37.97
C GLY A 558 7.74 29.90 -39.03
N GLN A 559 7.62 31.16 -39.47
CA GLN A 559 8.53 31.75 -40.45
C GLN A 559 9.97 31.85 -39.94
N TYR A 560 10.14 32.22 -38.66
CA TYR A 560 11.46 32.29 -38.01
C TYR A 560 12.14 30.91 -37.95
N ALA A 561 11.39 29.87 -37.58
CA ALA A 561 11.91 28.50 -37.54
C ALA A 561 12.35 28.01 -38.94
N GLU A 562 11.60 28.31 -39.99
CA GLU A 562 11.95 27.95 -41.37
C GLU A 562 13.25 28.63 -41.83
N LEU A 563 13.42 29.93 -41.54
CA LEU A 563 14.65 30.65 -41.90
C LEU A 563 15.87 30.17 -41.11
N LEU A 564 15.70 29.84 -39.82
CA LEU A 564 16.77 29.21 -39.03
C LEU A 564 17.19 27.85 -39.63
N GLY A 565 16.22 27.05 -40.08
CA GLY A 565 16.50 25.80 -40.78
C GLY A 565 17.34 26.01 -42.05
N LYS A 566 16.91 26.94 -42.92
CA LYS A 566 17.66 27.33 -44.14
C LYS A 566 19.06 27.84 -43.83
N ARG A 567 19.23 28.62 -42.75
CA ARG A 567 20.52 29.13 -42.30
C ARG A 567 21.45 28.00 -41.83
N GLY A 568 20.89 27.00 -41.14
CA GLY A 568 21.59 25.78 -40.75
C GLY A 568 22.10 24.99 -41.95
N GLU A 569 21.29 24.82 -43.00
CA GLU A 569 21.72 24.15 -44.23
C GLU A 569 22.88 24.88 -44.93
N ILE A 570 22.83 26.20 -45.01
CA ILE A 570 23.90 27.00 -45.61
C ILE A 570 25.18 26.88 -44.78
N LYS A 571 25.07 26.87 -43.45
CA LYS A 571 26.23 26.66 -42.56
C LYS A 571 26.90 25.31 -42.86
N ASN A 572 26.13 24.22 -42.96
CA ASN A 572 26.66 22.90 -43.31
C ASN A 572 27.33 22.88 -44.70
N LYS A 573 26.71 23.52 -45.70
CA LYS A 573 27.28 23.67 -47.06
C LYS A 573 28.60 24.45 -47.03
N HIS A 574 28.67 25.51 -46.21
CA HIS A 574 29.87 26.33 -46.04
C HIS A 574 31.00 25.54 -45.36
N GLU A 575 30.72 24.82 -44.27
CA GLU A 575 31.70 23.96 -43.58
C GLU A 575 32.27 22.88 -44.51
N THR A 576 31.40 22.25 -45.32
CA THR A 576 31.80 21.24 -46.31
C THR A 576 32.71 21.85 -47.39
N ALA A 577 32.32 23.00 -47.95
CA ALA A 577 33.13 23.70 -48.95
C ALA A 577 34.48 24.15 -48.39
N GLN A 578 34.51 24.59 -47.13
CA GLN A 578 35.74 25.00 -46.44
C GLN A 578 36.68 23.80 -46.22
N ALA A 579 36.15 22.65 -45.81
CA ALA A 579 36.94 21.43 -45.66
C ALA A 579 37.55 20.98 -46.99
N MET A 580 36.77 21.01 -48.08
CA MET A 580 37.27 20.71 -49.43
C MET A 580 38.33 21.71 -49.90
N ARG A 581 38.21 23.01 -49.54
CA ARG A 581 39.20 24.04 -49.87
C ARG A 581 40.50 23.76 -49.13
N ASN A 582 40.44 23.45 -47.83
CA ASN A 582 41.61 23.13 -47.03
C ASN A 582 42.35 21.91 -47.59
N GLN A 583 41.62 20.88 -48.01
CA GLN A 583 42.21 19.70 -48.66
C GLN A 583 42.88 20.05 -50.00
N ALA A 584 42.23 20.88 -50.82
CA ALA A 584 42.81 21.36 -52.08
C ALA A 584 44.07 22.21 -51.84
N ALA A 585 44.06 23.08 -50.84
CA ALA A 585 45.21 23.89 -50.44
C ALA A 585 46.38 23.04 -49.95
N LEU A 586 46.13 21.98 -49.17
CA LEU A 586 47.16 21.04 -48.72
C LEU A 586 47.83 20.33 -49.91
N LEU A 587 47.03 19.89 -50.89
CA LEU A 587 47.55 19.25 -52.11
C LEU A 587 48.40 20.20 -52.96
N TRP A 588 48.05 21.49 -52.99
CA TRP A 588 48.85 22.52 -53.63
C TRP A 588 50.18 22.78 -52.90
N GLN A 589 50.15 22.88 -51.56
CA GLN A 589 51.34 23.12 -50.75
C GLN A 589 52.37 21.98 -50.82
N GLN A 590 51.92 20.74 -50.99
CA GLN A 590 52.80 19.57 -51.11
C GLN A 590 53.63 19.55 -52.40
N ALA A 591 53.15 20.19 -53.48
CA ALA A 591 53.83 20.24 -54.76
C ALA A 591 53.48 21.54 -55.52
N PRO A 592 54.06 22.69 -55.11
CA PRO A 592 53.79 23.96 -55.76
C PRO A 592 54.37 23.97 -57.18
N LEU A 593 53.54 24.35 -58.15
CA LEU A 593 53.97 24.53 -59.55
C LEU A 593 54.53 25.94 -59.76
N THR A 594 55.59 26.05 -60.56
CA THR A 594 56.10 27.34 -61.04
C THR A 594 55.23 27.92 -62.16
N GLU A 595 55.25 29.24 -62.36
CA GLU A 595 54.45 29.91 -63.40
C GLU A 595 54.72 29.35 -64.82
N ALA A 596 55.97 28.95 -65.10
CA ALA A 596 56.32 28.32 -66.36
C ALA A 596 55.65 26.93 -66.56
N GLN A 597 55.51 26.15 -65.49
CA GLN A 597 54.84 24.83 -65.52
C GLN A 597 53.32 24.98 -65.66
N ILE A 598 52.75 26.02 -65.05
CA ILE A 598 51.33 26.36 -65.21
C ILE A 598 51.04 26.75 -66.66
N GLY A 599 51.86 27.63 -67.25
CA GLY A 599 51.69 28.05 -68.64
C GLY A 599 51.84 26.93 -69.68
N GLN A 600 52.60 25.87 -69.36
CA GLN A 600 52.70 24.66 -70.19
C GLN A 600 51.48 23.74 -70.09
N LEU A 601 50.73 23.78 -68.99
CA LEU A 601 49.52 22.98 -68.78
C LEU A 601 48.25 23.72 -69.24
N ASP A 602 48.30 25.05 -69.35
CA ASP A 602 47.23 25.89 -69.89
C ASP A 602 47.16 25.89 -71.44
N GLN A 603 48.25 25.47 -72.11
CA GLN A 603 48.32 25.27 -73.57
C GLN A 603 47.91 23.84 -73.95
#